data_AF-U9UNG8-F1
#
_entry.id   AF-U9UNG8-F1
#
_cell.length_a   1.000
_cell.length_b   1.000
_cell.length_c   1.000
_cell.angle_alpha   90.00
_cell.angle_beta   90.00
_cell.angle_gamma   90.00
#
_symmetry.space_group_name_H-M   'P 1'
#
loop_
_entity.id
_entity.type
_entity.pdbx_description
1 polymer ?
#
loop_
_entity_poly.entity_id
_entity_poly.type
_entity_poly.pdbx_seq_one_letter_code
_entity_poly.pdbx_strand_id
1 'polypeptide(L)'
;MKNVNSINELIKKFEDIIVDEENLITNESVVALKHVVTGKYLSSNKDLNYTTGSKSQLVFAVSSDLDPSSLWKINFNKELSTYTNGFITLQHVKSKMFLGIDYGKNEYNGSFHYTQYYDHKSPSTNHTEVNCNDINYHRYWVKDWEFNHAKVRDNQGFLKSNDIINLRIKKSHDINGNYCQNGQYEFL
;
A
#
# COMPACT_ATOMS: atom_id res chain seq x y z
N MET A 1 -30.77 8.30 18.23
CA MET A 1 -30.53 7.05 18.99
C MET A 1 -31.88 6.48 19.41
N LYS A 2 -32.13 5.18 19.19
CA LYS A 2 -33.33 4.52 19.74
C LYS A 2 -33.17 4.39 21.26
N ASN A 3 -34.23 4.67 22.02
CA ASN A 3 -34.25 4.44 23.46
C ASN A 3 -33.92 2.97 23.76
N VAL A 4 -32.99 2.74 24.67
CA VAL A 4 -32.62 1.41 25.16
C VAL A 4 -33.71 1.00 26.14
N ASN A 5 -34.39 -0.13 25.90
CA ASN A 5 -35.57 -0.52 26.69
C ASN A 5 -35.23 -1.46 27.86
N SER A 6 -33.98 -1.91 28.00
CA SER A 6 -33.55 -2.78 29.10
C SER A 6 -32.04 -2.72 29.34
N ILE A 7 -31.60 -3.13 30.54
CA ILE A 7 -30.17 -3.29 30.88
C ILE A 7 -29.50 -4.30 29.94
N ASN A 8 -30.18 -5.38 29.55
CA ASN A 8 -29.62 -6.37 28.62
C ASN A 8 -29.35 -5.79 27.23
N GLU A 9 -30.21 -4.90 26.74
CA GLU A 9 -29.97 -4.20 25.48
C GLU A 9 -28.80 -3.21 25.59
N LEU A 10 -28.60 -2.60 26.77
CA LEU A 10 -27.44 -1.74 27.04
C LEU A 10 -26.13 -2.54 27.02
N ILE A 11 -26.09 -3.67 27.73
CA ILE A 11 -24.92 -4.57 27.78
C ILE A 11 -24.56 -5.00 26.36
N LYS A 12 -25.54 -5.45 25.58
CA LYS A 12 -25.30 -5.86 24.19
C LYS A 12 -24.72 -4.74 23.33
N LYS A 13 -25.20 -3.50 23.48
CA LYS A 13 -24.63 -2.36 22.74
C LYS A 13 -23.18 -2.08 23.13
N PHE A 14 -22.81 -2.26 24.39
CA PHE A 14 -21.42 -2.14 24.82
C PHE A 14 -20.54 -3.23 24.22
N GLU A 15 -21.01 -4.49 24.24
CA GLU A 15 -20.30 -5.61 23.60
C GLU A 15 -20.10 -5.36 22.10
N ASP A 16 -21.15 -4.93 21.39
CA ASP A 16 -21.08 -4.61 19.96
C ASP A 16 -20.07 -3.48 19.69
N ILE A 17 -19.99 -2.45 20.54
CA ILE A 17 -19.00 -1.35 20.42
C ILE A 17 -17.57 -1.86 20.61
N ILE A 18 -17.34 -2.67 21.65
CA ILE A 18 -16.00 -3.21 21.93
C ILE A 18 -15.50 -4.03 20.75
N VAL A 19 -16.35 -4.93 20.21
CA VAL A 19 -16.02 -5.74 19.04
C VAL A 19 -15.76 -4.86 17.81
N ASP A 20 -16.55 -3.80 17.61
CA ASP A 20 -16.35 -2.89 16.49
C ASP A 20 -15.04 -2.10 16.58
N GLU A 21 -14.65 -1.70 17.79
CA GLU A 21 -13.38 -0.99 18.06
C GLU A 21 -12.17 -1.91 17.93
N GLU A 22 -12.25 -3.16 18.39
CA GLU A 22 -11.17 -4.15 18.24
C GLU A 22 -10.82 -4.46 16.78
N ASN A 23 -11.78 -4.27 15.87
CA ASN A 23 -11.58 -4.48 14.45
C ASN A 23 -10.98 -3.25 13.73
N LEU A 24 -10.85 -2.10 14.39
CA LEU A 24 -10.29 -0.89 13.78
C LEU A 24 -8.79 -1.06 13.48
N ILE A 25 -8.38 -0.68 12.27
CA ILE A 25 -6.98 -0.56 11.91
C ILE A 25 -6.50 0.85 12.27
N THR A 26 -5.70 0.94 13.32
CA THR A 26 -5.06 2.19 13.77
C THR A 26 -3.71 2.39 13.11
N ASN A 27 -3.20 3.61 13.16
CA ASN A 27 -1.85 3.91 12.68
C ASN A 27 -0.84 2.99 13.38
N GLU A 28 0.18 2.57 12.63
CA GLU A 28 1.21 1.64 13.09
C GLU A 28 0.78 0.18 13.29
N SER A 29 -0.49 -0.16 13.03
CA SER A 29 -0.97 -1.54 13.07
C SER A 29 -0.15 -2.46 12.15
N VAL A 30 0.02 -3.72 12.56
CA VAL A 30 0.58 -4.77 11.70
C VAL A 30 -0.56 -5.52 11.03
N VAL A 31 -0.59 -5.47 9.70
CA VAL A 31 -1.66 -6.03 8.87
C VAL A 31 -1.09 -7.02 7.86
N ALA A 32 -1.97 -7.86 7.32
CA ALA A 32 -1.68 -8.69 6.16
C ALA A 32 -2.70 -8.37 5.06
N LEU A 33 -2.23 -8.17 3.83
CA LEU A 33 -3.08 -7.85 2.69
C LEU A 33 -3.34 -9.12 1.89
N LYS A 34 -4.60 -9.53 1.80
CA LYS A 34 -5.03 -10.75 1.09
C LYS A 34 -5.71 -10.38 -0.21
N HIS A 35 -5.21 -10.89 -1.33
CA HIS A 35 -5.88 -10.72 -2.61
C HIS A 35 -7.20 -11.51 -2.62
N VAL A 36 -8.32 -10.82 -2.87
CA VAL A 36 -9.68 -11.37 -2.68
C VAL A 36 -9.92 -12.63 -3.52
N VAL A 37 -9.48 -12.63 -4.78
CA VAL A 37 -9.79 -13.72 -5.71
C VAL A 37 -8.88 -14.94 -5.49
N THR A 38 -7.59 -14.72 -5.27
CA THR A 38 -6.62 -15.83 -5.16
C THR A 38 -6.44 -16.30 -3.71
N GLY A 39 -6.89 -15.51 -2.74
CA GLY A 39 -6.66 -15.77 -1.32
C GLY A 39 -5.18 -15.75 -0.92
N LYS A 40 -4.30 -15.21 -1.75
CA LYS A 40 -2.86 -15.13 -1.48
C LYS A 40 -2.52 -13.82 -0.78
N TYR A 41 -1.54 -13.88 0.12
CA TYR A 41 -1.06 -12.69 0.82
C TYR A 41 0.00 -11.95 0.01
N LEU A 42 -0.01 -10.62 0.09
CA LEU A 42 1.07 -9.78 -0.41
C LEU A 42 2.28 -9.96 0.52
N SER A 43 3.41 -10.35 -0.05
CA SER A 43 4.60 -10.75 0.69
C SER A 43 5.86 -10.13 0.08
N SER A 44 6.91 -10.04 0.88
CA SER A 44 8.23 -9.64 0.43
C SER A 44 9.33 -10.31 1.26
N ASN A 45 10.53 -10.46 0.70
CA ASN A 45 11.63 -11.12 1.41
C ASN A 45 12.91 -10.30 1.28
N LYS A 46 13.52 -9.96 2.42
CA LYS A 46 14.74 -9.14 2.50
C LYS A 46 15.93 -9.72 1.73
N ASP A 47 15.92 -11.04 1.53
CA ASP A 47 17.01 -11.78 0.92
C ASP A 47 16.78 -12.02 -0.59
N LEU A 48 15.65 -11.51 -1.14
CA LEU A 48 15.26 -11.73 -2.53
C LEU A 48 15.03 -10.40 -3.27
N ASN A 49 15.75 -10.23 -4.37
CA ASN A 49 15.65 -9.06 -5.24
C ASN A 49 15.22 -9.45 -6.65
N TYR A 50 14.64 -8.51 -7.39
CA TYR A 50 14.40 -8.71 -8.82
C TYR A 50 15.73 -8.92 -9.57
N THR A 51 15.70 -9.78 -10.58
CA THR A 51 16.86 -9.98 -11.49
C THR A 51 16.84 -9.00 -12.67
N THR A 52 15.67 -8.42 -12.95
CA THR A 52 15.40 -7.40 -13.97
C THR A 52 14.87 -6.12 -13.33
N GLY A 53 14.62 -5.08 -14.12
CA GLY A 53 14.01 -3.85 -13.61
C GLY A 53 14.89 -3.14 -12.60
N SER A 54 14.33 -2.78 -11.44
CA SER A 54 15.05 -2.01 -10.41
C SER A 54 16.16 -2.79 -9.72
N LYS A 55 16.08 -4.12 -9.73
CA LYS A 55 16.89 -5.02 -8.88
C LYS A 55 16.72 -4.78 -7.37
N SER A 56 15.65 -4.08 -6.98
CA SER A 56 15.26 -3.86 -5.58
C SER A 56 14.61 -5.11 -4.99
N GLN A 57 14.35 -5.07 -3.67
CA GLN A 57 13.70 -6.17 -2.96
C GLN A 57 12.34 -6.48 -3.59
N LEU A 58 12.13 -7.75 -3.96
CA LEU A 58 10.97 -8.13 -4.75
C LEU A 58 9.71 -8.28 -3.90
N VAL A 59 8.55 -8.10 -4.55
CA VAL A 59 7.22 -8.25 -3.95
C VAL A 59 6.47 -9.35 -4.70
N PHE A 60 5.77 -10.21 -3.97
CA PHE A 60 5.10 -11.38 -4.55
C PHE A 60 3.83 -11.75 -3.79
N ALA A 61 2.96 -12.54 -4.41
CA ALA A 61 1.79 -13.12 -3.77
C ALA A 61 1.66 -14.58 -4.18
N VAL A 62 2.32 -15.47 -3.43
CA VAL A 62 2.42 -16.91 -3.77
C VAL A 62 1.70 -17.78 -2.74
N SER A 63 1.90 -17.49 -1.46
CA SER A 63 1.34 -18.29 -0.36
C SER A 63 -0.06 -17.84 0.03
N SER A 64 -0.91 -18.81 0.36
CA SER A 64 -2.19 -18.59 1.06
C SER A 64 -2.04 -18.71 2.57
N ASP A 65 -0.89 -19.16 3.07
CA ASP A 65 -0.58 -19.21 4.48
C ASP A 65 -0.05 -17.86 4.94
N LEU A 66 -0.54 -17.41 6.10
CA LEU A 66 -0.03 -16.20 6.73
C LEU A 66 1.34 -16.50 7.35
N ASP A 67 2.37 -15.87 6.82
CA ASP A 67 3.74 -16.01 7.31
C ASP A 67 4.38 -14.63 7.60
N PRO A 68 5.50 -14.57 8.33
CA PRO A 68 6.13 -13.30 8.68
C PRO A 68 6.55 -12.41 7.50
N SER A 69 6.75 -12.98 6.30
CA SER A 69 7.04 -12.23 5.06
C SER A 69 5.83 -11.48 4.49
N SER A 70 4.65 -11.78 5.00
CA SER A 70 3.36 -11.23 4.59
C SER A 70 2.85 -10.11 5.52
N LEU A 71 3.65 -9.73 6.52
CA LEU A 71 3.28 -8.73 7.52
C LEU A 71 3.79 -7.33 7.16
N TRP A 72 2.89 -6.36 7.21
CA TRP A 72 3.12 -4.97 6.86
C TRP A 72 2.67 -4.05 8.00
N LYS A 73 3.54 -3.15 8.43
CA LYS A 73 3.17 -2.04 9.28
C LYS A 73 2.50 -0.96 8.42
N ILE A 74 1.23 -0.69 8.66
CA ILE A 74 0.49 0.37 7.96
C ILE A 74 0.70 1.69 8.70
N ASN A 75 1.06 2.77 7.97
CA ASN A 75 1.19 4.09 8.57
C ASN A 75 0.37 5.14 7.83
N PHE A 76 -0.23 6.06 8.57
CA PHE A 76 -0.96 7.24 8.09
C PHE A 76 -0.92 8.35 9.15
N ASN A 77 -1.14 9.61 8.74
CA ASN A 77 -0.87 10.79 9.58
C ASN A 77 -1.84 10.97 10.78
N LYS A 78 -2.93 10.23 10.82
CA LYS A 78 -3.98 10.32 11.85
C LYS A 78 -4.00 9.03 12.66
N GLU A 79 -4.63 9.02 13.83
CA GLU A 79 -4.81 7.78 14.61
C GLU A 79 -5.69 6.76 13.88
N LEU A 80 -6.75 7.23 13.20
CA LEU A 80 -7.66 6.45 12.37
C LEU A 80 -7.70 6.97 10.94
N SER A 81 -7.81 6.04 9.99
CA SER A 81 -7.89 6.35 8.56
C SER A 81 -9.32 6.28 8.05
N THR A 82 -9.72 7.23 7.20
CA THR A 82 -11.05 7.28 6.56
C THR A 82 -10.95 7.03 5.05
N TYR A 83 -12.01 6.50 4.46
CA TYR A 83 -12.05 6.14 3.04
C TYR A 83 -12.07 7.31 2.05
N THR A 84 -12.23 8.54 2.53
CA THR A 84 -12.55 9.71 1.71
C THR A 84 -11.34 10.48 1.20
N ASN A 85 -10.11 10.19 1.67
CA ASN A 85 -8.84 10.77 1.18
C ASN A 85 -7.63 10.19 1.95
N GLY A 86 -7.64 8.88 2.19
CA GLY A 86 -6.61 8.23 2.98
C GLY A 86 -5.38 7.87 2.13
N PHE A 87 -4.23 8.46 2.48
CA PHE A 87 -2.94 7.93 2.04
C PHE A 87 -2.37 7.06 3.14
N ILE A 88 -1.88 5.88 2.75
CA ILE A 88 -1.19 4.95 3.63
C ILE A 88 0.19 4.65 3.07
N THR A 89 1.09 4.25 3.96
CA THR A 89 2.34 3.60 3.60
C THR A 89 2.36 2.22 4.21
N LEU A 90 2.99 1.27 3.51
CA LEU A 90 3.09 -0.11 3.94
C LEU A 90 4.57 -0.45 4.11
N GLN A 91 5.01 -0.60 5.36
CA GLN A 91 6.38 -0.96 5.69
C GLN A 91 6.45 -2.45 5.96
N HIS A 92 7.24 -3.18 5.18
CA HIS A 92 7.45 -4.60 5.41
C HIS A 92 8.11 -4.84 6.79
N VAL A 93 7.48 -5.65 7.63
CA VAL A 93 7.88 -5.79 9.05
C VAL A 93 9.30 -6.31 9.20
N LYS A 94 9.71 -7.26 8.35
CA LYS A 94 11.03 -7.93 8.48
C LYS A 94 12.18 -7.12 7.87
N SER A 95 11.99 -6.50 6.70
CA SER A 95 13.06 -5.73 6.04
C SER A 95 13.06 -4.25 6.39
N LYS A 96 11.98 -3.72 6.98
CA LYS A 96 11.77 -2.29 7.26
C LYS A 96 11.69 -1.42 6.00
N MET A 97 11.71 -2.02 4.82
CA MET A 97 11.52 -1.34 3.54
C MET A 97 10.04 -1.06 3.29
N PHE A 98 9.76 -0.04 2.49
CA PHE A 98 8.41 0.39 2.15
C PHE A 98 8.00 -0.17 0.79
N LEU A 99 6.72 -0.53 0.67
CA LEU A 99 6.12 -0.89 -0.60
C LEU A 99 5.93 0.36 -1.46
N GLY A 100 6.35 0.30 -2.72
CA GLY A 100 6.18 1.42 -3.63
C GLY A 100 6.61 1.12 -5.06
N ILE A 101 6.76 2.20 -5.82
CA ILE A 101 7.23 2.20 -7.20
C ILE A 101 8.43 3.12 -7.35
N ASP A 102 9.35 2.73 -8.23
CA ASP A 102 10.60 3.42 -8.54
C ASP A 102 10.72 3.73 -10.04
N TYR A 103 11.51 4.75 -10.37
CA TYR A 103 11.89 5.13 -11.72
C TYR A 103 13.39 4.93 -11.92
N GLY A 104 13.73 4.23 -12.98
CA GLY A 104 15.11 4.15 -13.46
C GLY A 104 15.55 5.47 -14.09
N LYS A 105 16.87 5.68 -14.16
CA LYS A 105 17.49 6.78 -14.90
C LYS A 105 18.50 6.26 -15.91
N ASN A 106 18.52 6.87 -17.09
CA ASN A 106 19.57 6.73 -18.09
C ASN A 106 20.27 8.08 -18.25
N GLU A 107 21.59 8.09 -18.12
CA GLU A 107 22.41 9.28 -18.33
C GLU A 107 23.07 9.19 -19.70
N TYR A 108 22.86 10.20 -20.54
CA TYR A 108 23.44 10.28 -21.87
C TYR A 108 24.56 11.31 -21.91
N ASN A 109 25.79 10.83 -22.13
CA ASN A 109 26.98 11.67 -22.21
C ASN A 109 27.37 11.88 -23.69
N GLY A 110 26.70 12.83 -24.35
CA GLY A 110 27.03 13.33 -25.69
C GLY A 110 27.43 14.81 -25.68
N SER A 111 27.26 15.52 -26.79
CA SER A 111 27.50 16.98 -26.88
C SER A 111 26.63 17.81 -25.91
N PHE A 112 25.53 17.23 -25.41
CA PHE A 112 24.71 17.76 -24.33
C PHE A 112 24.47 16.65 -23.31
N HIS A 113 24.60 16.96 -22.01
CA HIS A 113 24.23 16.05 -20.93
C HIS A 113 22.72 16.16 -20.67
N TYR A 114 22.00 15.05 -20.79
CA TYR A 114 20.63 14.96 -20.33
C TYR A 114 20.33 13.59 -19.73
N THR A 115 19.41 13.59 -18.77
CA THR A 115 18.97 12.40 -18.04
C THR A 115 17.54 12.07 -18.43
N GLN A 116 17.27 10.81 -18.75
CA GLN A 116 15.93 10.32 -19.04
C GLN A 116 15.49 9.35 -17.95
N TYR A 117 14.26 9.50 -17.49
CA TYR A 117 13.62 8.63 -16.51
C TYR A 117 12.65 7.66 -17.18
N TYR A 118 12.53 6.48 -16.61
CA TYR A 118 11.63 5.45 -17.12
C TYR A 118 11.07 4.58 -15.99
N ASP A 119 9.87 4.06 -16.20
CA ASP A 119 9.26 3.11 -15.26
C ASP A 119 9.96 1.75 -15.36
N HIS A 120 10.29 1.17 -14.20
CA HIS A 120 10.64 -0.24 -14.16
C HIS A 120 9.42 -1.11 -14.49
N LYS A 121 9.67 -2.22 -15.18
CA LYS A 121 8.63 -3.15 -15.64
C LYS A 121 8.72 -4.46 -14.88
N SER A 122 7.58 -4.93 -14.40
CA SER A 122 7.43 -6.23 -13.75
C SER A 122 7.88 -7.34 -14.69
N PRO A 123 8.65 -8.33 -14.20
CA PRO A 123 9.20 -9.41 -15.02
C PRO A 123 8.13 -10.31 -15.66
N SER A 124 6.93 -10.39 -15.08
CA SER A 124 5.89 -11.33 -15.50
C SER A 124 4.85 -10.73 -16.45
N THR A 125 4.60 -9.41 -16.36
CA THR A 125 3.48 -8.76 -17.07
C THR A 125 3.88 -7.54 -17.88
N ASN A 126 5.12 -7.05 -17.74
CA ASN A 126 5.54 -5.76 -18.27
C ASN A 126 4.69 -4.55 -17.80
N HIS A 127 3.84 -4.73 -16.79
CA HIS A 127 3.21 -3.61 -16.07
C HIS A 127 4.25 -2.92 -15.18
N THR A 128 3.85 -1.82 -14.54
CA THR A 128 4.72 -1.10 -13.59
C THR A 128 5.20 -2.03 -12.48
N GLU A 129 6.51 -2.04 -12.24
CA GLU A 129 7.12 -2.85 -11.18
C GLU A 129 6.80 -2.26 -9.81
N VAL A 130 6.30 -3.10 -8.91
CA VAL A 130 6.15 -2.80 -7.48
C VAL A 130 7.27 -3.51 -6.73
N ASN A 131 7.98 -2.76 -5.88
CA ASN A 131 9.11 -3.28 -5.13
C ASN A 131 9.13 -2.73 -3.69
N CYS A 132 10.11 -3.17 -2.90
CA CYS A 132 10.38 -2.67 -1.56
C CYS A 132 11.70 -1.89 -1.55
N ASN A 133 11.70 -0.68 -1.00
CA ASN A 133 12.91 0.16 -0.88
C ASN A 133 12.92 1.00 0.42
N ASP A 134 14.09 1.55 0.78
CA ASP A 134 14.24 2.50 1.89
C ASP A 134 13.84 3.92 1.47
N ILE A 135 13.23 4.68 2.39
CA ILE A 135 12.75 6.06 2.18
C ILE A 135 13.91 7.02 1.88
N ASN A 136 15.11 6.70 2.36
CA ASN A 136 16.29 7.55 2.16
C ASN A 136 16.84 7.46 0.73
N TYR A 137 16.37 6.50 -0.06
CA TYR A 137 16.81 6.27 -1.42
C TYR A 137 15.79 6.88 -2.40
N HIS A 138 16.20 8.03 -2.96
CA HIS A 138 15.75 8.60 -4.23
C HIS A 138 14.54 9.55 -4.26
N ARG A 139 14.77 10.70 -4.92
CA ARG A 139 13.78 11.73 -5.29
C ARG A 139 12.58 11.18 -6.09
N TYR A 140 12.76 10.04 -6.73
CA TYR A 140 11.79 9.47 -7.67
C TYR A 140 10.99 8.31 -7.07
N TRP A 141 11.28 7.89 -5.85
CA TRP A 141 10.53 6.85 -5.16
C TRP A 141 9.14 7.35 -4.73
N VAL A 142 8.11 6.53 -4.95
CA VAL A 142 6.73 6.80 -4.48
C VAL A 142 6.24 5.63 -3.64
N LYS A 143 5.78 5.92 -2.43
CA LYS A 143 5.32 4.94 -1.44
C LYS A 143 3.94 5.23 -0.85
N ASP A 144 3.36 6.38 -1.21
CA ASP A 144 2.10 6.83 -0.65
C ASP A 144 0.98 6.23 -1.50
N TRP A 145 0.34 5.20 -0.95
CA TRP A 145 -0.77 4.50 -1.57
C TRP A 145 -2.07 5.15 -1.16
N GLU A 146 -2.87 5.55 -2.14
CA GLU A 146 -4.24 5.95 -1.91
C GLU A 146 -5.09 4.68 -1.80
N PHE A 147 -5.93 4.61 -0.77
CA PHE A 147 -6.84 3.48 -0.60
C PHE A 147 -8.29 3.94 -0.50
N ASN A 148 -9.17 3.19 -1.17
CA ASN A 148 -10.59 3.46 -1.20
C ASN A 148 -11.34 2.16 -0.85
N HIS A 149 -12.50 2.28 -0.20
CA HIS A 149 -13.37 1.13 0.00
C HIS A 149 -13.88 0.60 -1.36
N ALA A 150 -13.85 -0.72 -1.58
CA ALA A 150 -14.19 -1.30 -2.88
C ALA A 150 -15.68 -1.16 -3.25
N LYS A 151 -16.57 -1.10 -2.26
CA LYS A 151 -17.98 -0.74 -2.48
C LYS A 151 -18.11 0.78 -2.60
N VAL A 152 -18.64 1.25 -3.73
CA VAL A 152 -19.01 2.66 -4.00
C VAL A 152 -20.28 3.04 -3.24
N ARG A 153 -20.23 2.98 -1.91
CA ARG A 153 -21.22 3.66 -1.05
C ARG A 153 -20.48 4.74 -0.29
N ASP A 154 -21.22 5.73 0.20
CA ASP A 154 -20.73 6.75 1.14
C ASP A 154 -20.34 6.10 2.47
N ASN A 155 -19.31 5.26 2.44
CA ASN A 155 -18.74 4.63 3.61
C ASN A 155 -17.94 5.71 4.33
N GLN A 156 -18.62 6.44 5.20
CA GLN A 156 -18.03 7.44 6.11
C GLN A 156 -17.37 6.79 7.34
N GLY A 157 -16.88 5.56 7.18
CA GLY A 157 -16.30 4.75 8.25
C GLY A 157 -14.77 4.84 8.33
N PHE A 158 -14.25 4.20 9.36
CA PHE A 158 -12.83 3.93 9.53
C PHE A 158 -12.44 2.61 8.87
N LEU A 159 -11.15 2.46 8.56
CA LEU A 159 -10.58 1.22 8.06
C LEU A 159 -10.66 0.12 9.15
N LYS A 160 -11.23 -1.04 8.81
CA LYS A 160 -11.34 -2.20 9.69
C LYS A 160 -10.71 -3.45 9.07
N SER A 161 -10.42 -4.42 9.92
CA SER A 161 -10.04 -5.76 9.50
C SER A 161 -11.14 -6.38 8.62
N ASN A 162 -10.73 -7.14 7.61
CA ASN A 162 -11.59 -7.78 6.60
C ASN A 162 -12.32 -6.84 5.62
N ASP A 163 -12.05 -5.53 5.67
CA ASP A 163 -12.56 -4.63 4.64
C ASP A 163 -11.91 -4.92 3.27
N ILE A 164 -12.72 -4.82 2.22
CA ILE A 164 -12.24 -4.94 0.85
C ILE A 164 -11.90 -3.54 0.36
N ILE A 165 -10.62 -3.30 0.13
CA ILE A 165 -10.09 -2.02 -0.33
C ILE A 165 -9.41 -2.17 -1.69
N ASN A 166 -9.35 -1.08 -2.44
CA ASN A 166 -8.49 -0.96 -3.61
C ASN A 166 -7.30 -0.08 -3.24
N LEU A 167 -6.09 -0.49 -3.64
CA LEU A 167 -4.87 0.30 -3.49
C LEU A 167 -4.48 0.85 -4.85
N ARG A 168 -4.23 2.16 -4.90
CA ARG A 168 -3.67 2.81 -6.09
C ARG A 168 -2.53 3.73 -5.72
N ILE A 169 -1.60 3.89 -6.64
CA ILE A 169 -0.45 4.76 -6.47
C ILE A 169 -0.33 5.67 -7.68
N LYS A 170 -0.05 6.95 -7.44
CA LYS A 170 0.08 7.94 -8.51
C LYS A 170 1.52 8.04 -8.95
N LYS A 171 1.76 7.92 -10.25
CA LYS A 171 3.05 8.29 -10.83
C LYS A 171 3.27 9.79 -10.70
N SER A 172 4.36 10.20 -10.04
CA SER A 172 4.61 11.60 -9.71
C SER A 172 5.64 12.26 -10.61
N HIS A 173 6.27 11.55 -11.55
CA HIS A 173 7.32 12.09 -12.40
C HIS A 173 7.12 11.75 -13.89
N ASP A 174 7.54 12.65 -14.77
CA ASP A 174 7.61 12.44 -16.22
C ASP A 174 8.96 11.85 -16.66
N ILE A 175 9.12 11.61 -17.97
CA ILE A 175 10.36 11.07 -18.56
C ILE A 175 11.59 11.99 -18.41
N ASN A 176 11.39 13.26 -18.05
CA ASN A 176 12.45 14.23 -17.79
C ASN A 176 12.75 14.35 -16.28
N GLY A 177 12.03 13.60 -15.44
CA GLY A 177 12.14 13.66 -13.98
C GLY A 177 11.42 14.86 -13.36
N ASN A 178 10.58 15.57 -14.13
CA ASN A 178 9.79 16.66 -13.59
C ASN A 178 8.58 16.13 -12.85
N TYR A 179 8.21 16.79 -11.76
CA TYR A 179 7.01 16.46 -11.02
C TYR A 179 5.75 16.66 -11.88
N CYS A 180 4.90 15.64 -11.96
CA CYS A 180 3.69 15.64 -12.76
C CYS A 180 2.44 15.63 -11.87
N GLN A 181 1.74 16.77 -11.83
CA GLN A 181 0.48 16.91 -11.07
C GLN A 181 -0.65 16.03 -11.62
N ASN A 182 -0.62 15.63 -12.89
CA ASN A 182 -1.67 14.83 -13.55
C ASN A 182 -1.17 13.43 -13.93
N GLY A 183 -0.22 12.89 -13.17
CA GLY A 183 0.33 11.57 -13.47
C GLY A 183 -0.69 10.44 -13.35
N GLN A 184 -0.41 9.35 -14.08
CA GLN A 184 -1.24 8.16 -14.17
C GLN A 184 -1.29 7.41 -12.84
N TYR A 185 -2.44 6.79 -12.55
CA TYR A 185 -2.58 5.87 -11.42
C TYR A 185 -2.30 4.43 -11.84
N GLU A 186 -1.58 3.71 -11.00
CA GLU A 186 -1.37 2.27 -11.07
C GLU A 186 -2.14 1.60 -9.93
N PHE A 187 -2.60 0.37 -10.15
CA PHE A 187 -3.41 -0.39 -9.19
C PHE A 187 -2.67 -1.65 -8.75
N LEU A 188 -2.77 -1.96 -7.45
CA LEU A 188 -2.21 -3.16 -6.84
C LEU A 188 -3.32 -4.16 -6.49
#